data_AF-A0A1H2VR58-F1
#
_entry.id   AF-A0A1H2VR58-F1
#
_cell.length_a   1.000
_cell.length_b   1.000
_cell.length_c   1.000
_cell.angle_alpha   90.00
_cell.angle_beta   90.00
_cell.angle_gamma   90.00
#
_symmetry.space_group_name_H-M   'P 1'
#
loop_
_entity.id
_entity.type
_entity.pdbx_description
1 polymer ?
#
loop_
_entity_poly.entity_id
_entity_poly.type
_entity_poly.pdbx_seq_one_letter_code
_entity_poly.pdbx_strand_id
1 'polypeptide(L)'
;MGLEIERKFMLTAYPIAFIQAGDIVIMKEQFIEQTYLALDGDQELRARKITDLSTNEVEYTHTFKKGWGLAREEVEYHISEGLYKQIMEAHGTIPLTKKRTTAAWNNRVIEIDEYDQIQLAVLEVEFLTLEEAENFIAPEWFGRDISTSKEYSNKKVWSDLQNRGEQ
;
A
#
# COMPACT_ATOMS: atom_id res chain seq x y z
N MET A 1 11.34 -15.44 3.98
CA MET A 1 10.20 -15.01 3.17
C MET A 1 8.98 -15.09 4.05
N GLY A 2 8.34 -13.95 4.30
CA GLY A 2 7.07 -13.91 5.03
C GLY A 2 5.92 -14.16 4.07
N LEU A 3 4.83 -14.75 4.56
CA LEU A 3 3.57 -14.79 3.84
C LEU A 3 2.74 -13.61 4.32
N GLU A 4 2.50 -12.65 3.44
CA GLU A 4 1.56 -11.54 3.65
C GLU A 4 0.17 -12.01 3.23
N ILE A 5 -0.85 -11.79 4.07
CA ILE A 5 -2.24 -12.12 3.77
C ILE A 5 -3.12 -10.90 3.99
N GLU A 6 -3.74 -10.37 2.94
CA GLU A 6 -4.50 -9.12 3.01
C GLU A 6 -5.78 -9.14 2.18
N ARG A 7 -6.76 -8.33 2.57
CA ARG A 7 -7.90 -7.95 1.72
C ARG A 7 -7.92 -6.45 1.50
N LYS A 8 -8.29 -6.05 0.29
CA LYS A 8 -8.28 -4.66 -0.16
C LYS A 8 -9.68 -4.22 -0.56
N PHE A 9 -10.06 -3.04 -0.10
CA PHE A 9 -11.36 -2.44 -0.31
C PHE A 9 -11.21 -1.03 -0.88
N MET A 10 -12.08 -0.67 -1.81
CA MET A 10 -12.16 0.68 -2.36
C MET A 10 -13.05 1.53 -1.46
N LEU A 11 -12.46 2.52 -0.79
CA LEU A 11 -13.18 3.45 0.05
C LEU A 11 -13.94 4.47 -0.80
N THR A 12 -15.17 4.77 -0.41
CA THR A 12 -15.97 5.84 -1.00
C THR A 12 -15.70 7.19 -0.33
N ALA A 13 -15.25 7.19 0.92
CA ALA A 13 -14.86 8.36 1.69
C ALA A 13 -13.92 7.97 2.83
N TYR A 14 -13.11 8.93 3.30
CA TYR A 14 -12.26 8.74 4.47
C TYR A 14 -13.12 8.57 5.74
N PRO A 15 -12.82 7.61 6.65
CA PRO A 15 -13.71 7.22 7.75
C PRO A 15 -13.64 8.16 8.97
N ILE A 16 -13.80 9.47 8.76
CA ILE A 16 -13.71 10.51 9.82
C ILE A 16 -14.68 10.23 10.98
N ALA A 17 -15.91 9.81 10.68
CA ALA A 17 -16.92 9.54 11.70
C ALA A 17 -16.50 8.42 12.67
N PHE A 18 -15.92 7.33 12.15
CA PHE A 18 -15.43 6.20 12.95
C PHE A 18 -14.20 6.59 13.78
N ILE A 19 -13.33 7.45 13.25
CA ILE A 19 -12.19 7.98 13.99
C ILE A 19 -12.67 8.86 15.15
N GLN A 20 -13.63 9.76 14.90
CA GLN A 20 -14.17 10.65 15.93
C GLN A 20 -14.96 9.89 17.01
N ALA A 21 -15.63 8.80 16.65
CA ALA A 21 -16.32 7.92 17.58
C ALA A 21 -15.36 7.06 18.42
N GLY A 22 -14.09 6.95 18.02
CA GLY A 22 -13.08 6.12 18.69
C GLY A 22 -13.07 4.64 18.25
N ASP A 23 -13.85 4.28 17.22
CA ASP A 23 -13.86 2.93 16.64
C ASP A 23 -12.58 2.63 15.85
N ILE A 24 -11.97 3.66 15.28
CA ILE A 24 -10.67 3.62 14.59
C ILE A 24 -9.69 4.47 15.37
N VAL A 25 -8.62 3.87 15.86
CA VAL A 25 -7.55 4.56 16.59
C VAL A 25 -6.33 4.65 15.69
N ILE A 26 -5.99 5.86 15.24
CA ILE A 26 -4.81 6.11 14.41
C ILE A 26 -3.55 5.80 15.23
N MET A 27 -2.69 4.97 14.67
CA MET A 27 -1.41 4.59 15.27
C MET A 27 -0.24 5.31 14.62
N LYS A 28 -0.27 5.44 13.29
CA LYS A 28 0.82 6.01 12.50
C LYS A 28 0.28 6.62 11.22
N GLU A 29 0.88 7.72 10.79
CA GLU A 29 0.66 8.28 9.45
C GLU A 29 2.00 8.42 8.73
N GLN A 30 2.05 7.97 7.48
CA GLN A 30 3.26 7.98 6.67
C GLN A 30 2.97 8.54 5.28
N PHE A 31 3.91 9.30 4.74
CA PHE A 31 3.95 9.61 3.32
C PHE A 31 4.90 8.64 2.62
N ILE A 32 4.39 7.94 1.61
CA ILE A 32 5.12 6.88 0.93
C ILE A 32 5.24 7.22 -0.54
N GLU A 33 6.48 7.24 -1.02
CA GLU A 33 6.83 7.31 -2.43
C GLU A 33 7.31 5.91 -2.83
N GLN A 34 6.72 5.31 -3.88
CA GLN A 34 7.06 3.96 -4.32
C GLN A 34 7.26 3.89 -5.83
N THR A 35 8.31 3.17 -6.23
CA THR A 35 8.71 3.00 -7.63
C THR A 35 8.98 1.52 -7.91
N TYR A 36 8.38 1.00 -8.97
CA TYR A 36 8.59 -0.38 -9.41
C TYR A 36 9.78 -0.44 -10.36
N LEU A 37 10.77 -1.26 -10.00
CA LEU A 37 12.05 -1.39 -10.70
C LEU A 37 12.02 -2.53 -11.73
N ALA A 38 11.31 -3.61 -11.41
CA ALA A 38 11.13 -4.76 -12.28
C ALA A 38 9.77 -5.41 -12.04
N LEU A 39 9.14 -5.86 -13.12
CA LEU A 39 7.87 -6.57 -13.12
C LEU A 39 8.00 -7.76 -14.08
N ASP A 40 7.80 -8.98 -13.57
CA ASP A 40 7.79 -10.20 -14.39
C ASP A 40 6.74 -11.19 -13.88
N GLY A 41 5.65 -11.34 -14.62
CA GLY A 41 4.53 -12.17 -14.23
C GLY A 41 3.96 -11.80 -12.84
N ASP A 42 4.15 -12.70 -11.88
CA ASP A 42 3.70 -12.58 -10.49
C ASP A 42 4.75 -11.96 -9.55
N GLN A 43 5.93 -11.62 -10.09
CA GLN A 43 7.04 -11.03 -9.35
C GLN A 43 7.08 -9.51 -9.55
N GLU A 44 7.42 -8.81 -8.47
CA GLU A 44 7.68 -7.37 -8.50
C GLU A 44 8.86 -7.01 -7.61
N LEU A 45 9.63 -6.04 -8.09
CA LEU A 45 10.70 -5.38 -7.34
C LEU A 45 10.37 -3.91 -7.21
N ARG A 46 10.40 -3.36 -6.01
CA ARG A 46 10.13 -1.94 -5.76
C ARG A 46 11.12 -1.33 -4.79
N ALA A 47 11.36 -0.03 -4.95
CA ALA A 47 12.00 0.81 -3.95
C ALA A 47 10.97 1.79 -3.36
N ARG A 48 11.10 2.08 -2.06
CA ARG A 48 10.25 3.05 -1.36
C ARG A 48 11.08 4.07 -0.59
N LYS A 49 10.58 5.29 -0.53
CA LYS A 49 10.92 6.29 0.50
C LYS A 49 9.68 6.49 1.36
N ILE A 50 9.87 6.38 2.66
CA ILE A 50 8.80 6.40 3.66
C ILE A 50 9.14 7.51 4.63
N THR A 51 8.25 8.49 4.77
CA THR A 51 8.41 9.60 5.71
C THR A 51 7.34 9.46 6.79
N ASP A 52 7.75 9.33 8.05
CA ASP A 52 6.83 9.38 9.18
C ASP A 52 6.33 10.82 9.36
N LEU A 53 5.02 11.04 9.29
CA LEU A 53 4.45 12.38 9.30
C LEU A 53 4.45 13.03 10.69
N SER A 54 4.62 12.26 11.75
CA SER A 54 4.67 12.76 13.12
C SER A 54 6.07 13.22 13.54
N THR A 55 7.10 12.52 13.05
CA THR A 55 8.51 12.76 13.43
C THR A 55 9.35 13.39 12.33
N ASN A 56 8.90 13.34 11.07
CA ASN A 56 9.68 13.62 9.86
C ASN A 56 10.89 12.71 9.65
N GLU A 57 10.97 11.57 10.33
CA GLU A 57 11.98 10.55 10.05
C GLU A 57 11.73 9.93 8.68
N VAL A 58 12.82 9.67 7.94
CA VAL A 58 12.77 9.13 6.58
C VAL A 58 13.52 7.81 6.53
N GLU A 59 12.84 6.79 6.02
CA GLU A 59 13.36 5.46 5.79
C GLU A 59 13.26 5.08 4.31
N TYR A 60 14.15 4.20 3.87
CA TYR A 60 14.17 3.70 2.50
C TYR A 60 14.16 2.19 2.50
N THR A 61 13.29 1.60 1.68
CA THR A 61 13.20 0.15 1.58
C THR A 61 13.27 -0.33 0.15
N HIS A 62 13.66 -1.60 0.01
CA HIS A 62 13.63 -2.35 -1.23
C HIS A 62 12.90 -3.66 -1.00
N THR A 63 11.81 -3.87 -1.73
CA THR A 63 10.90 -5.01 -1.53
C THR A 63 10.86 -5.87 -2.78
N PHE A 64 10.95 -7.18 -2.59
CA PHE A 64 10.56 -8.19 -3.57
C PHE A 64 9.25 -8.83 -3.12
N LYS A 65 8.25 -8.89 -4.00
CA LYS A 65 7.03 -9.68 -3.77
C LYS A 65 6.81 -10.69 -4.89
N LYS A 66 6.25 -11.85 -4.54
CA LYS A 66 5.86 -12.91 -5.48
C LYS A 66 4.49 -13.48 -5.15
N GLY A 67 3.65 -13.67 -6.15
CA GLY A 67 2.33 -14.28 -6.03
C GLY A 67 1.18 -13.31 -6.36
N TRP A 68 -0.05 -13.82 -6.25
CA TRP A 68 -1.27 -13.12 -6.65
C TRP A 68 -2.34 -13.16 -5.55
N GLY A 69 -3.21 -12.16 -5.57
CA GLY A 69 -4.41 -12.14 -4.75
C GLY A 69 -4.08 -12.00 -3.26
N LEU A 70 -4.79 -12.78 -2.45
CA LEU A 70 -4.82 -12.64 -0.99
C LEU A 70 -3.51 -13.00 -0.29
N ALA A 71 -2.64 -13.81 -0.89
CA ALA A 71 -1.43 -14.30 -0.25
C ALA A 71 -0.21 -14.14 -1.14
N ARG A 72 0.84 -13.49 -0.61
CA ARG A 72 2.05 -13.17 -1.35
C ARG A 72 3.28 -13.43 -0.51
N GLU A 73 4.32 -13.96 -1.15
CA GLU A 73 5.64 -14.05 -0.56
C GLU A 73 6.28 -12.66 -0.59
N GLU A 74 6.75 -12.17 0.54
CA GLU A 74 7.42 -10.88 0.66
C GLU A 74 8.80 -11.01 1.31
N VAL A 75 9.72 -10.21 0.77
CA VAL A 75 11.01 -9.91 1.38
C VAL A 75 11.27 -8.41 1.26
N GLU A 76 11.45 -7.76 2.40
CA GLU A 76 11.76 -6.34 2.50
C GLU A 76 13.10 -6.11 3.20
N TYR A 77 13.89 -5.18 2.66
CA TYR A 77 15.16 -4.75 3.22
C TYR A 77 15.21 -3.23 3.37
N HIS A 78 15.82 -2.76 4.45
CA HIS A 78 16.23 -1.36 4.56
C HIS A 78 17.42 -1.11 3.63
N ILE A 79 17.41 0.03 2.95
CA ILE A 79 18.52 0.51 2.12
C ILE A 79 18.94 1.90 2.57
N SER A 80 20.18 2.28 2.26
CA SER A 80 20.65 3.64 2.51
C SER A 80 19.98 4.66 1.58
N GLU A 81 19.85 5.91 2.02
CA GLU A 81 19.40 7.03 1.18
C GLU A 81 20.21 7.15 -0.12
N GLY A 82 21.54 7.01 -0.04
CA GLY A 82 22.43 7.10 -1.20
C GLY A 82 22.13 6.06 -2.27
N LEU A 83 21.86 4.81 -1.85
CA LEU A 83 21.44 3.75 -2.76
C LEU A 83 20.06 4.05 -3.37
N TYR A 84 19.08 4.48 -2.58
CA TYR A 84 17.77 4.87 -3.09
C TYR A 84 17.88 5.97 -4.17
N LYS A 85 18.67 7.01 -3.91
CA LYS A 85 18.88 8.12 -4.87
C LYS A 85 19.47 7.62 -6.19
N GLN A 86 20.48 6.76 -6.16
CA GLN A 86 21.06 6.17 -7.37
C GLN A 86 20.05 5.34 -8.16
N ILE A 87 19.20 4.55 -7.48
CA ILE A 87 18.14 3.78 -8.15
C ILE A 87 17.12 4.72 -8.82
N MET A 88 16.68 5.78 -8.14
CA MET A 88 15.72 6.73 -8.71
C MET A 88 16.30 7.50 -9.90
N GLU A 89 17.55 7.94 -9.81
CA GLU A 89 18.26 8.61 -10.90
C GLU A 89 18.42 7.70 -12.13
N ALA A 90 18.76 6.43 -11.92
CA ALA A 90 18.91 5.45 -13.00
C ALA A 90 17.58 5.08 -13.68
N HIS A 91 16.48 5.00 -12.92
CA HIS A 91 15.17 4.62 -13.46
C HIS A 91 14.41 5.77 -14.10
N GLY A 92 14.55 7.00 -13.60
CA GLY A 92 13.93 8.20 -14.21
C GLY A 92 12.40 8.16 -14.28
N THR A 93 11.73 7.43 -13.38
CA THR A 93 10.27 7.28 -13.35
C THR A 93 9.63 8.16 -12.29
N ILE A 94 8.33 8.42 -12.45
CA ILE A 94 7.54 9.17 -11.47
C ILE A 94 7.15 8.20 -10.34
N PRO A 95 7.49 8.47 -9.07
CA PRO A 95 7.04 7.63 -7.97
C PRO A 95 5.51 7.75 -7.81
N LEU A 96 4.86 6.63 -7.51
CA LEU A 96 3.49 6.63 -7.02
C LEU A 96 3.52 7.08 -5.57
N THR A 97 2.77 8.13 -5.25
CA THR A 97 2.74 8.70 -3.90
C THR A 97 1.42 8.39 -3.21
N LYS A 98 1.50 8.17 -1.90
CA LYS A 98 0.32 7.98 -1.05
C LYS A 98 0.54 8.49 0.36
N LYS A 99 -0.53 8.92 1.01
CA LYS A 99 -0.59 9.02 2.47
C LYS A 99 -1.18 7.72 3.01
N ARG A 100 -0.46 7.05 3.90
CA ARG A 100 -0.91 5.85 4.60
C ARG A 100 -1.24 6.19 6.04
N THR A 101 -2.46 5.88 6.45
CA THR A 101 -2.89 5.90 7.85
C THR A 101 -2.99 4.46 8.34
N THR A 102 -2.10 4.06 9.24
CA THR A 102 -2.19 2.78 9.94
C THR A 102 -2.98 2.97 11.22
N ALA A 103 -4.02 2.17 11.42
CA ALA A 103 -4.91 2.30 12.55
C ALA A 103 -5.34 0.95 13.13
N ALA A 104 -5.69 0.94 14.41
CA ALA A 104 -6.35 -0.17 15.06
C ALA A 104 -7.87 -0.06 14.87
N TRP A 105 -8.50 -1.16 14.46
CA TRP A 105 -9.96 -1.28 14.30
C TRP A 105 -10.39 -2.71 14.63
N ASN A 106 -11.30 -2.89 15.60
CA ASN A 106 -11.83 -4.21 15.98
C ASN A 106 -10.78 -5.32 16.16
N ASN A 107 -9.72 -5.03 16.95
CA ASN A 107 -8.58 -5.92 17.17
C ASN A 107 -7.77 -6.28 15.92
N ARG A 108 -7.93 -5.53 14.83
CA ARG A 108 -7.16 -5.67 13.60
C ARG A 108 -6.39 -4.40 13.32
N VAL A 109 -5.29 -4.54 12.58
CA VAL A 109 -4.59 -3.42 11.97
C VAL A 109 -5.20 -3.23 10.59
N ILE A 110 -5.56 -1.98 10.29
CA ILE A 110 -5.99 -1.56 8.97
C ILE A 110 -5.05 -0.49 8.45
N GLU A 111 -4.84 -0.48 7.14
CA GLU A 111 -4.08 0.55 6.46
C GLU A 111 -5.00 1.27 5.47
N ILE A 112 -5.14 2.58 5.63
CA ILE A 112 -5.91 3.43 4.72
C ILE A 112 -4.90 4.18 3.86
N ASP A 113 -4.94 3.93 2.55
CA ASP A 113 -4.06 4.58 1.58
C ASP A 113 -4.84 5.60 0.74
N GLU A 114 -4.41 6.85 0.77
CA GLU A 114 -4.93 7.94 -0.05
C GLU A 114 -3.90 8.31 -1.13
N TYR A 115 -4.27 8.15 -2.39
CA TYR A 115 -3.45 8.42 -3.57
C TYR A 115 -3.94 9.69 -4.29
N ASP A 116 -3.36 10.85 -3.95
CA ASP A 116 -3.77 12.15 -4.51
C ASP A 116 -3.57 12.25 -6.02
N GLN A 117 -2.49 11.65 -6.55
CA GLN A 117 -2.13 11.69 -7.98
C GLN A 117 -3.21 11.11 -8.90
N ILE A 118 -4.08 10.24 -8.36
CA ILE A 118 -5.09 9.50 -9.13
C ILE A 118 -6.49 9.56 -8.50
N GLN A 119 -6.65 10.28 -7.38
CA GLN A 119 -7.91 10.42 -6.65
C GLN A 119 -8.52 9.06 -6.26
N LEU A 120 -7.71 8.22 -5.60
CA LEU A 120 -8.10 6.90 -5.13
C LEU A 120 -7.85 6.77 -3.63
N ALA A 121 -8.81 6.21 -2.89
CA ALA A 121 -8.62 5.77 -1.52
C ALA A 121 -8.92 4.27 -1.40
N VAL A 122 -8.03 3.53 -0.73
CA VAL A 122 -8.23 2.11 -0.45
C VAL A 122 -7.98 1.81 1.02
N LEU A 123 -8.59 0.75 1.50
CA LEU A 123 -8.38 0.20 2.83
C LEU A 123 -7.89 -1.24 2.69
N GLU A 124 -6.77 -1.55 3.33
CA GLU A 124 -6.20 -2.89 3.44
C GLU A 124 -6.40 -3.40 4.87
N VAL A 125 -6.79 -4.67 4.99
CA VAL A 125 -6.85 -5.39 6.28
C VAL A 125 -5.93 -6.59 6.19
N GLU A 126 -5.03 -6.70 7.15
CA GLU A 126 -4.11 -7.83 7.26
C GLU A 126 -4.71 -8.97 8.09
N PHE A 127 -4.36 -10.20 7.71
CA PHE A 127 -4.81 -11.43 8.36
C PHE A 127 -3.63 -12.34 8.68
N LEU A 128 -3.74 -13.08 9.79
CA LEU A 128 -2.72 -14.06 10.17
C LEU A 128 -2.83 -15.35 9.35
N THR A 129 -4.02 -15.66 8.83
CA THR A 129 -4.31 -16.88 8.09
C THR A 129 -5.25 -16.60 6.92
N LEU A 130 -5.21 -17.47 5.89
CA LEU A 130 -6.14 -17.43 4.77
C LEU A 130 -7.59 -17.65 5.22
N GLU A 131 -7.81 -18.56 6.17
CA GLU A 131 -9.14 -18.86 6.70
C GLU A 131 -9.77 -17.63 7.36
N GLU A 132 -9.00 -16.82 8.10
CA GLU A 132 -9.50 -15.56 8.66
C GLU A 132 -9.89 -14.57 7.55
N ALA A 133 -9.09 -14.46 6.49
CA ALA A 133 -9.36 -13.56 5.38
C ALA A 133 -10.64 -13.95 4.62
N GLU A 134 -10.82 -15.25 4.34
CA GLU A 134 -11.97 -15.81 3.63
C GLU A 134 -13.28 -15.66 4.41
N ASN A 135 -13.23 -15.85 5.73
CA ASN A 135 -14.40 -15.71 6.60
C ASN A 135 -14.68 -14.27 7.05
N PHE A 136 -13.80 -13.32 6.70
CA PHE A 136 -13.97 -11.93 7.10
C PHE A 136 -15.20 -11.30 6.42
N ILE A 137 -16.07 -10.70 7.22
CA ILE A 137 -17.22 -9.94 6.74
C ILE A 137 -16.89 -8.46 6.89
N ALA A 138 -16.60 -7.81 5.76
CA ALA A 138 -16.30 -6.39 5.74
C ALA A 138 -17.55 -5.56 6.11
N PRO A 139 -17.42 -4.52 6.96
CA PRO A 139 -18.50 -3.61 7.23
C PRO A 139 -18.81 -2.76 5.99
N GLU A 140 -20.05 -2.27 5.88
CA GLU A 140 -20.51 -1.52 4.70
C GLU A 140 -19.60 -0.34 4.32
N TRP A 141 -19.03 0.34 5.32
CA TRP A 141 -18.20 1.51 5.11
C TRP A 141 -16.85 1.23 4.43
N PHE A 142 -16.37 -0.02 4.40
CA PHE A 142 -15.17 -0.39 3.65
C PHE A 142 -15.36 -0.19 2.13
N GLY A 143 -16.60 -0.24 1.65
CA GLY A 143 -16.92 -0.16 0.24
C GLY A 143 -16.67 -1.47 -0.51
N ARG A 144 -16.27 -1.37 -1.77
CA ARG A 144 -16.20 -2.53 -2.67
C ARG A 144 -14.92 -3.34 -2.42
N ASP A 145 -15.04 -4.66 -2.25
CA ASP A 145 -13.88 -5.56 -2.25
C ASP A 145 -13.23 -5.58 -3.65
N ILE A 146 -11.94 -5.25 -3.69
CA ILE A 146 -11.09 -5.19 -4.87
C ILE A 146 -9.83 -6.05 -4.73
N SER A 147 -9.81 -7.00 -3.78
CA SER A 147 -8.64 -7.84 -3.46
C SER A 147 -8.12 -8.63 -4.65
N THR A 148 -8.99 -9.01 -5.59
CA THR A 148 -8.64 -9.75 -6.81
C THR A 148 -8.60 -8.87 -8.08
N SER A 149 -8.93 -7.58 -7.95
CA SER A 149 -8.99 -6.65 -9.07
C SER A 149 -7.60 -6.16 -9.45
N LYS A 150 -7.04 -6.74 -10.52
CA LYS A 150 -5.71 -6.36 -11.05
C LYS A 150 -5.60 -4.87 -11.41
N GLU A 151 -6.70 -4.25 -11.82
CA GLU A 151 -6.76 -2.82 -12.18
C GLU A 151 -6.40 -1.88 -11.01
N TYR A 152 -6.66 -2.29 -9.77
CA TYR A 152 -6.33 -1.52 -8.55
C TYR A 152 -5.08 -2.04 -7.83
N SER A 153 -4.33 -2.95 -8.46
CA SER A 153 -3.03 -3.33 -7.91
C SER A 153 -2.06 -2.15 -8.00
N ASN A 154 -1.24 -1.95 -6.96
CA ASN A 154 -0.31 -0.82 -6.90
C ASN A 154 0.65 -0.79 -8.11
N LYS A 155 1.07 -1.95 -8.62
CA LYS A 155 1.89 -2.05 -9.84
C LYS A 155 1.16 -1.55 -11.09
N LYS A 156 -0.14 -1.84 -11.23
CA LYS A 156 -0.96 -1.38 -12.36
C LYS A 156 -1.20 0.12 -12.25
N VAL A 157 -1.58 0.59 -11.06
CA VAL A 157 -1.75 2.01 -10.75
C VAL A 157 -0.48 2.81 -11.07
N TRP A 158 0.69 2.33 -10.63
CA TRP A 158 1.96 2.96 -10.93
C TRP A 158 2.29 2.93 -12.44
N SER A 159 2.04 1.81 -13.12
CA SER A 159 2.25 1.70 -14.57
C SER A 159 1.37 2.68 -15.34
N ASP A 160 0.11 2.86 -14.94
CA ASP A 160 -0.79 3.82 -15.57
C ASP A 160 -0.38 5.27 -15.30
N LEU A 161 0.19 5.55 -14.11
CA LEU A 161 0.78 6.85 -13.80
C LEU A 161 1.92 7.22 -14.76
N GLN A 162 2.78 6.26 -15.12
CA GLN A 162 3.87 6.54 -16.07
C GLN A 162 3.35 6.95 -17.45
N ASN A 163 2.25 6.33 -17.91
CA ASN A 163 1.67 6.60 -19.22
C ASN A 163 0.85 7.91 -19.28
N ARG A 164 0.53 8.53 -18.13
CA ARG A 164 -0.20 9.81 -18.10
C ARG A 164 0.67 11.01 -18.50
N GLY A 165 1.99 10.88 -18.45
CA GLY A 165 2.93 11.94 -18.85
C GLY A 165 3.11 12.10 -20.37
N GLU A 166 2.51 11.22 -21.18
CA GLU A 166 2.65 11.20 -22.64
C GLU A 166 1.47 11.84 -23.40
N GLN A 167 0.57 12.56 -22.71
CA GLN A 167 -0.57 13.28 -23.34
C GLN A 167 -0.44 14.80 -23.26
#